data_AF-A0A095UBP7-F1
#
_entry.id   AF-A0A095UBP7-F1
#
_cell.length_a   1.000
_cell.length_b   1.000
_cell.length_c   1.000
_cell.angle_alpha   90.00
_cell.angle_beta   90.00
_cell.angle_gamma   90.00
#
_symmetry.space_group_name_H-M   'P 1'
#
loop_
_entity.id
_entity.type
_entity.pdbx_description
1 polymer ?
#
loop_
_entity_poly.entity_id
_entity_poly.type
_entity_poly.pdbx_seq_one_letter_code
_entity_poly.pdbx_strand_id
1 'polypeptide(L)'
;MALGASQRLHDGVLAVETMTRFALAVLALASGVYTYLGVRSLLDGSPTAVFFAAIIYSASVSVAIYAFWSYMARFYPHVTTYTGRTAMLGVMALGAAMIIAMSSWLNAAALAGSAALEQHLAETVEDYTADLDQAHQNALAAQSLLPDIQRASERFAQLAASERQSGALTGTTGSGSVVQLLSQMSGQMKELESGINASREQVTNLFNEGQKRLETMRTLVSAPGAVAPRADQFSSEVVALTGVIASLGQTSIAPSIRRAADDLSLGFIAPVADGGNADLVNRQDQVMETVRASVAAQSKVLSQAADEILTRPPVPERRFVPLSSAEAVLRYASDFIPAWAGAISIDLLPGVLVFILAVVHGAIRKQEEKLPFAERITAAELLQALEVQRAVTASGVNLENAVAGAETESEALEPNNITSIDLKSRTRDRSHEDR
;
A
#
# COMPACT_ATOMS: atom_id res chain seq x y z
N MET A 1 -61.53 3.09 2.94
CA MET A 1 -60.34 2.40 2.36
C MET A 1 -59.01 2.89 2.96
N ALA A 2 -58.83 4.18 3.27
CA ALA A 2 -57.57 4.71 3.83
C ALA A 2 -57.20 4.15 5.22
N LEU A 3 -58.18 3.99 6.13
CA LEU A 3 -57.98 3.41 7.47
C LEU A 3 -57.32 2.03 7.44
N GLY A 4 -57.80 1.14 6.56
CA GLY A 4 -57.26 -0.20 6.41
C GLY A 4 -55.84 -0.24 5.83
N ALA A 5 -55.38 0.81 5.14
CA ALA A 5 -54.00 0.90 4.66
C ALA A 5 -53.03 1.38 5.75
N SER A 6 -53.42 2.41 6.52
CA SER A 6 -52.58 2.94 7.61
C SER A 6 -52.44 1.93 8.75
N GLN A 7 -53.54 1.26 9.10
CA GLN A 7 -53.53 0.24 10.15
C GLN A 7 -52.68 -0.98 9.77
N ARG A 8 -52.70 -1.42 8.50
CA ARG A 8 -51.79 -2.47 8.02
C ARG A 8 -50.32 -2.07 8.10
N LEU A 9 -49.99 -0.80 7.89
CA LEU A 9 -48.62 -0.31 8.07
C LEU A 9 -48.22 -0.24 9.55
N HIS A 10 -49.12 0.17 10.44
CA HIS A 10 -48.90 0.12 11.88
C HIS A 10 -48.65 -1.30 12.38
N ASP A 11 -49.52 -2.25 12.00
CA ASP A 11 -49.37 -3.66 12.35
C ASP A 11 -48.04 -4.22 11.80
N GLY A 12 -47.67 -3.83 10.58
CA GLY A 12 -46.40 -4.19 9.97
C GLY A 12 -45.18 -3.61 10.71
N VAL A 13 -45.24 -2.36 11.16
CA VAL A 13 -44.16 -1.74 11.96
C VAL A 13 -44.01 -2.46 13.29
N LEU A 14 -45.11 -2.73 14.01
CA LEU A 14 -45.08 -3.45 15.28
C LEU A 14 -44.52 -4.87 15.12
N ALA A 15 -44.90 -5.58 14.05
CA ALA A 15 -44.38 -6.90 13.74
C ALA A 15 -42.87 -6.89 13.45
N VAL A 16 -42.38 -5.84 12.78
CA VAL A 16 -40.96 -5.72 12.40
C VAL A 16 -40.11 -5.06 13.48
N GLU A 17 -40.69 -4.39 14.47
CA GLU A 17 -39.95 -3.69 15.52
C GLU A 17 -39.09 -4.67 16.35
N THR A 18 -39.68 -5.78 16.80
CA THR A 18 -38.94 -6.82 17.52
C THR A 18 -37.82 -7.40 16.66
N MET A 19 -38.12 -7.74 15.40
CA MET A 19 -37.15 -8.26 14.45
C MET A 19 -35.99 -7.27 14.20
N THR A 20 -36.30 -5.97 14.11
CA THR A 20 -35.31 -4.91 13.90
C THR A 20 -34.36 -4.81 15.09
N ARG A 21 -34.86 -4.88 16.32
CA ARG A 21 -34.01 -4.87 17.53
C ARG A 21 -33.07 -6.07 17.55
N PHE A 22 -33.58 -7.27 17.21
CA PHE A 22 -32.73 -8.46 17.09
C PHE A 22 -31.71 -8.33 15.97
N ALA A 23 -32.10 -7.84 14.79
CA ALA A 23 -31.17 -7.62 13.68
C ALA A 23 -30.06 -6.62 14.03
N LEU A 24 -30.40 -5.51 14.69
CA LEU A 24 -29.41 -4.53 15.18
C LEU A 24 -28.47 -5.15 16.22
N ALA A 25 -29.00 -5.95 17.15
CA ALA A 25 -28.18 -6.63 18.15
C ALA A 25 -27.21 -7.63 17.50
N VAL A 26 -27.66 -8.39 16.50
CA VAL A 26 -26.83 -9.35 15.76
C VAL A 26 -25.75 -8.63 14.95
N LEU A 27 -26.07 -7.52 14.26
CA LEU A 27 -25.10 -6.75 13.48
C LEU A 27 -24.05 -6.10 14.40
N ALA A 28 -24.48 -5.51 15.52
CA ALA A 28 -23.57 -4.93 16.50
C ALA A 28 -22.66 -6.00 17.15
N LEU A 29 -23.21 -7.19 17.45
CA LEU A 29 -22.43 -8.32 17.94
C LEU A 29 -21.41 -8.79 16.90
N ALA A 30 -21.82 -8.94 15.63
CA ALA A 30 -20.94 -9.34 14.54
C ALA A 30 -19.78 -8.35 14.39
N SER A 31 -20.07 -7.04 14.36
CA SER A 31 -19.06 -5.97 14.37
C SER A 31 -18.14 -6.08 15.58
N GLY A 32 -18.69 -6.32 16.77
CA GLY A 32 -17.92 -6.57 17.99
C GLY A 32 -16.94 -7.73 17.91
N VAL A 33 -17.39 -8.88 17.39
CA VAL A 33 -16.54 -10.07 17.21
C VAL A 33 -15.38 -9.78 16.27
N TYR A 34 -15.64 -9.12 15.14
CA TYR A 34 -14.57 -8.75 14.20
C TYR A 34 -13.64 -7.68 14.78
N THR A 35 -14.18 -6.70 15.51
CA THR A 35 -13.38 -5.71 16.23
C THR A 35 -12.47 -6.38 17.26
N TYR A 36 -12.98 -7.37 18.01
CA TYR A 36 -12.18 -8.14 18.96
C TYR A 36 -11.00 -8.83 18.27
N LEU A 37 -11.24 -9.50 17.14
CA LEU A 37 -10.21 -10.18 16.36
C LEU A 37 -9.16 -9.18 15.81
N GLY A 38 -9.62 -8.04 15.29
CA GLY A 38 -8.76 -6.97 14.80
C GLY A 38 -7.88 -6.36 15.89
N VAL A 39 -8.47 -5.92 17.01
CA VAL A 39 -7.72 -5.34 18.14
C VAL A 39 -6.76 -6.34 18.75
N ARG A 40 -7.15 -7.60 18.89
CA ARG A 40 -6.28 -8.64 19.43
C ARG A 40 -5.02 -8.82 18.60
N SER A 41 -5.07 -8.57 17.29
CA SER A 41 -3.90 -8.63 16.41
C SER A 41 -2.97 -7.43 16.49
N LEU A 42 -3.41 -6.32 17.12
CA LEU A 42 -2.67 -5.07 17.26
C LEU A 42 -2.01 -4.91 18.63
N LEU A 43 -2.56 -5.54 19.66
CA LEU A 43 -2.10 -5.36 21.03
C LEU A 43 -0.94 -6.31 21.35
N ASP A 44 0.16 -5.72 21.80
CA ASP A 44 1.28 -6.45 22.38
C ASP A 44 1.15 -6.57 23.90
N GLY A 45 1.51 -7.73 24.45
CA GLY A 45 1.53 -7.93 25.89
C GLY A 45 1.26 -9.37 26.32
N SER A 46 0.97 -9.57 27.60
CA SER A 46 0.58 -10.88 28.10
C SER A 46 -0.75 -11.33 27.46
N PRO A 47 -0.93 -12.64 27.20
CA PRO A 47 -2.17 -13.14 26.60
C PRO A 47 -3.42 -12.69 27.36
N THR A 48 -3.32 -12.61 28.70
CA THR A 48 -4.38 -12.15 29.58
C THR A 48 -4.70 -10.67 29.40
N ALA A 49 -3.68 -9.80 29.33
CA ALA A 49 -3.88 -8.37 29.14
C ALA A 49 -4.51 -8.05 27.77
N VAL A 50 -3.97 -8.66 26.71
CA VAL A 50 -4.50 -8.54 25.34
C VAL A 50 -5.94 -9.02 25.26
N PHE A 51 -6.25 -10.17 25.89
CA PHE A 51 -7.60 -10.72 25.93
C PHE A 51 -8.61 -9.74 26.58
N PHE A 52 -8.30 -9.23 27.78
CA PHE A 52 -9.21 -8.32 28.47
C PHE A 52 -9.34 -6.97 27.76
N ALA A 53 -8.24 -6.40 27.27
CA ALA A 53 -8.26 -5.14 26.53
C ALA A 53 -9.10 -5.25 25.25
N ALA A 54 -8.92 -6.32 24.47
CA ALA A 54 -9.71 -6.55 23.26
C ALA A 54 -11.20 -6.77 23.58
N ILE A 55 -11.55 -7.48 24.66
CA ILE A 55 -12.95 -7.64 25.10
C ILE A 55 -13.57 -6.30 25.49
N ILE A 56 -12.88 -5.51 26.32
CA ILE A 56 -13.42 -4.23 26.79
C ILE A 56 -13.64 -3.30 25.60
N TYR A 57 -12.69 -3.23 24.67
CA TYR A 57 -12.80 -2.41 23.47
C TYR A 57 -13.96 -2.87 22.57
N SER A 58 -13.99 -4.15 22.20
CA SER A 58 -15.04 -4.69 21.33
C SER A 58 -16.45 -4.60 21.94
N ALA A 59 -16.60 -4.85 23.24
CA ALA A 59 -17.87 -4.68 23.93
C ALA A 59 -18.32 -3.22 23.94
N SER A 60 -17.40 -2.28 24.19
CA SER A 60 -17.70 -0.84 24.18
C SER A 60 -18.14 -0.37 22.79
N VAL A 61 -17.44 -0.80 21.73
CA VAL A 61 -17.80 -0.49 20.33
C VAL A 61 -19.15 -1.11 19.97
N SER A 62 -19.40 -2.37 20.33
CA SER A 62 -20.68 -3.05 20.06
C SER A 62 -21.85 -2.32 20.70
N VAL A 63 -21.72 -1.94 21.99
CA VAL A 63 -22.75 -1.21 22.71
C VAL A 63 -22.96 0.18 22.10
N ALA A 64 -21.89 0.87 21.71
CA ALA A 64 -21.97 2.17 21.06
C ALA A 64 -22.70 2.10 19.71
N ILE A 65 -22.35 1.13 18.85
CA ILE A 65 -23.00 0.90 17.55
C ILE A 65 -24.48 0.56 17.75
N TYR A 66 -24.79 -0.39 18.65
CA TYR A 66 -26.16 -0.78 18.95
C TYR A 66 -26.98 0.40 19.48
N ALA A 67 -26.44 1.15 20.44
CA ALA A 67 -27.10 2.30 21.02
C ALA A 67 -27.35 3.36 19.94
N PHE A 68 -26.31 3.77 19.21
CA PHE A 68 -26.41 4.79 18.15
C PHE A 68 -27.51 4.46 17.14
N TRP A 69 -27.48 3.25 16.57
CA TRP A 69 -28.49 2.85 15.59
C TRP A 69 -29.88 2.68 16.20
N SER A 70 -29.99 2.26 17.46
CA SER A 70 -31.26 2.22 18.18
C SER A 70 -31.85 3.62 18.37
N TYR A 71 -31.03 4.61 18.73
CA TYR A 71 -31.45 6.01 18.82
C TYR A 71 -31.89 6.53 17.46
N MET A 72 -31.12 6.27 16.40
CA MET A 72 -31.48 6.71 15.04
C MET A 72 -32.78 6.08 14.55
N ALA A 73 -32.96 4.76 14.72
CA ALA A 73 -34.18 4.06 14.33
C ALA A 73 -35.40 4.54 15.10
N ARG A 74 -35.23 4.94 16.37
CA ARG A 74 -36.33 5.43 17.21
C ARG A 74 -36.69 6.88 16.91
N PHE A 75 -35.73 7.78 16.81
CA PHE A 75 -36.00 9.22 16.77
C PHE A 75 -36.13 9.76 15.35
N TYR A 76 -35.31 9.31 14.40
CA TYR A 76 -35.31 9.88 13.04
C TYR A 76 -36.67 9.80 12.32
N PRO A 77 -37.42 8.68 12.37
CA PRO A 77 -38.73 8.59 11.70
C PRO A 77 -39.77 9.57 12.24
N HIS A 78 -39.64 10.01 13.49
CA HIS A 78 -40.60 10.84 14.22
C HIS A 78 -40.34 12.35 14.08
N VAL A 79 -39.13 12.75 13.66
CA VAL A 79 -38.83 14.16 13.41
C VAL A 79 -39.50 14.62 12.11
N THR A 80 -40.38 15.63 12.23
CA THR A 80 -41.20 16.15 11.11
C THR A 80 -40.66 17.44 10.52
N THR A 81 -39.97 18.27 11.31
CA THR A 81 -39.43 19.55 10.85
C THR A 81 -38.28 19.35 9.86
N TYR A 82 -38.22 20.19 8.82
CA TYR A 82 -37.15 20.12 7.83
C TYR A 82 -35.77 20.30 8.46
N THR A 83 -35.62 21.32 9.31
CA THR A 83 -34.38 21.62 10.04
C THR A 83 -33.97 20.50 10.99
N GLY A 84 -34.93 19.89 11.69
CA GLY A 84 -34.68 18.74 12.57
C GLY A 84 -34.24 17.51 11.78
N ARG A 85 -34.86 17.23 10.63
CA ARG A 85 -34.47 16.11 9.76
C ARG A 85 -33.07 16.27 9.19
N THR A 86 -32.72 17.47 8.71
CA THR A 86 -31.37 17.74 8.20
C THR A 86 -30.33 17.67 9.32
N ALA A 87 -30.64 18.16 10.52
CA ALA A 87 -29.75 18.04 11.68
C ALA A 87 -29.52 16.57 12.06
N MET A 88 -30.57 15.75 12.10
CA MET A 88 -30.45 14.32 12.37
C MET A 88 -29.69 13.56 11.28
N LEU A 89 -29.80 13.95 10.00
CA LEU A 89 -28.94 13.40 8.94
C LEU A 89 -27.48 13.79 9.14
N GLY A 90 -27.19 15.01 9.58
CA GLY A 90 -25.85 15.43 9.97
C GLY A 90 -25.28 14.59 11.12
N VAL A 91 -26.07 14.36 12.16
CA VAL A 91 -25.71 13.46 13.28
C VAL A 91 -25.51 12.03 12.80
N MET A 92 -26.37 11.54 11.88
CA MET A 92 -26.25 10.22 11.29
C MET A 92 -24.92 10.07 10.53
N ALA A 93 -24.58 11.04 9.69
CA ALA A 93 -23.35 11.03 8.90
C ALA A 93 -22.11 11.11 9.80
N LEU A 94 -22.12 11.98 10.82
CA LEU A 94 -21.04 12.06 11.80
C LEU A 94 -20.87 10.74 12.55
N GLY A 95 -21.97 10.16 13.04
CA GLY A 95 -21.93 8.87 13.74
C GLY A 95 -21.46 7.73 12.84
N ALA A 96 -21.91 7.67 11.59
CA ALA A 96 -21.42 6.71 10.61
C ALA A 96 -19.91 6.85 10.37
N ALA A 97 -19.40 8.08 10.23
CA ALA A 97 -17.96 8.33 10.07
C ALA A 97 -17.17 7.89 11.31
N MET A 98 -17.67 8.16 12.52
CA MET A 98 -17.03 7.69 13.76
C MET A 98 -17.02 6.16 13.86
N ILE A 99 -18.12 5.49 13.49
CA ILE A 99 -18.18 4.03 13.47
C ILE A 99 -17.15 3.46 12.47
N ILE A 100 -17.08 4.02 11.26
CA ILE A 100 -16.09 3.59 10.27
C ILE A 100 -14.66 3.76 10.80
N ALA A 101 -14.36 4.91 11.41
CA ALA A 101 -13.04 5.19 11.95
C ALA A 101 -12.64 4.28 13.12
N MET A 102 -13.59 3.92 13.99
CA MET A 102 -13.31 3.08 15.15
C MET A 102 -13.36 1.57 14.87
N SER A 103 -14.17 1.13 13.90
CA SER A 103 -14.53 -0.29 13.74
C SER A 103 -14.19 -0.87 12.38
N SER A 104 -14.56 -0.19 11.28
CA SER A 104 -14.55 -0.82 9.95
C SER A 104 -13.18 -1.30 9.49
N TRP A 105 -12.10 -0.58 9.80
CA TRP A 105 -10.74 -1.03 9.45
C TRP A 105 -10.26 -2.24 10.27
N LEU A 106 -10.66 -2.34 11.54
CA LEU A 106 -10.41 -3.51 12.39
C LEU A 106 -11.23 -4.71 11.94
N ASN A 107 -12.46 -4.47 11.50
CA ASN A 107 -13.30 -5.51 10.91
C ASN A 107 -12.71 -6.01 9.58
N ALA A 108 -12.19 -5.11 8.75
CA ALA A 108 -11.46 -5.48 7.53
C ALA A 108 -10.19 -6.28 7.85
N ALA A 109 -9.44 -5.87 8.88
CA ALA A 109 -8.26 -6.60 9.36
C ALA A 109 -8.62 -8.01 9.86
N ALA A 110 -9.75 -8.19 10.52
CA ALA A 110 -10.20 -9.52 10.95
C ALA A 110 -10.61 -10.42 9.77
N LEU A 111 -11.16 -9.84 8.69
CA LEU A 111 -11.61 -10.59 7.51
C LEU A 111 -10.48 -10.93 6.54
N ALA A 112 -9.57 -9.99 6.31
CA ALA A 112 -8.54 -10.08 5.24
C ALA A 112 -7.10 -9.89 5.74
N GLY A 113 -6.89 -9.64 7.03
CA GLY A 113 -5.58 -9.36 7.62
C GLY A 113 -4.51 -10.38 7.28
N SER A 114 -4.85 -11.67 7.39
CA SER A 114 -3.91 -12.73 7.07
C SER A 114 -3.53 -12.77 5.59
N ALA A 115 -4.51 -12.60 4.70
CA ALA A 115 -4.28 -12.60 3.26
C ALA A 115 -3.47 -11.37 2.81
N ALA A 116 -3.75 -10.20 3.39
CA ALA A 116 -2.99 -8.98 3.12
C ALA A 116 -1.55 -9.09 3.60
N LEU A 117 -1.32 -9.71 4.77
CA LEU A 117 0.04 -9.97 5.24
C LEU A 117 0.76 -10.99 4.36
N GLU A 118 0.09 -12.06 3.90
CA GLU A 118 0.67 -13.00 2.93
C GLU A 118 1.05 -12.32 1.62
N GLN A 119 0.22 -11.40 1.11
CA GLN A 119 0.55 -10.59 -0.06
C GLN A 119 1.80 -9.73 0.19
N HIS A 120 1.88 -9.06 1.34
CA HIS A 120 3.06 -8.27 1.70
C HIS A 120 4.36 -9.09 1.66
N LEU A 121 4.31 -10.30 2.24
CA LEU A 121 5.46 -11.20 2.25
C LEU A 121 5.77 -11.71 0.84
N ALA A 122 4.76 -12.02 0.02
CA ALA A 122 4.94 -12.48 -1.35
C ALA A 122 5.62 -11.43 -2.24
N GLU A 123 5.14 -10.18 -2.20
CA GLU A 123 5.78 -9.06 -2.91
C GLU A 123 7.21 -8.83 -2.43
N THR A 124 7.45 -8.94 -1.12
CA THR A 124 8.80 -8.83 -0.56
C THR A 124 9.73 -9.92 -1.10
N VAL A 125 9.26 -11.16 -1.25
CA VAL A 125 10.06 -12.25 -1.87
C VAL A 125 10.42 -11.91 -3.31
N GLU A 126 9.46 -11.41 -4.10
CA GLU A 126 9.69 -11.04 -5.49
C GLU A 126 10.75 -9.96 -5.61
N ASP A 127 10.63 -8.92 -4.77
CA ASP A 127 11.60 -7.85 -4.65
C ASP A 127 13.01 -8.37 -4.33
N TYR A 128 13.15 -9.18 -3.30
CA TYR A 128 14.46 -9.75 -2.92
C TYR A 128 14.99 -10.75 -3.95
N THR A 129 14.13 -11.40 -4.72
CA THR A 129 14.55 -12.24 -5.86
C THR A 129 15.22 -11.38 -6.92
N ALA A 130 14.60 -10.26 -7.29
CA ALA A 130 15.17 -9.33 -8.25
C ALA A 130 16.51 -8.73 -7.76
N ASP A 131 16.61 -8.38 -6.48
CA ASP A 131 17.86 -7.87 -5.90
C ASP A 131 18.99 -8.90 -5.93
N LEU A 132 18.69 -10.16 -5.56
CA LEU A 132 19.67 -11.24 -5.60
C LEU A 132 20.17 -11.49 -7.02
N ASP A 133 19.24 -11.51 -8.00
CA ASP A 133 19.58 -11.70 -9.40
C ASP A 133 20.42 -10.53 -9.93
N GLN A 134 20.08 -9.29 -9.59
CA GLN A 134 20.88 -8.12 -9.95
C GLN A 134 22.28 -8.16 -9.33
N ALA A 135 22.40 -8.52 -8.04
CA ALA A 135 23.68 -8.68 -7.36
C ALA A 135 24.54 -9.74 -8.06
N HIS A 136 23.94 -10.87 -8.41
CA HIS A 136 24.62 -11.96 -9.10
C HIS A 136 25.08 -11.54 -10.50
N GLN A 137 24.23 -10.88 -11.28
CA GLN A 137 24.58 -10.37 -12.62
C GLN A 137 25.72 -9.36 -12.57
N ASN A 138 25.72 -8.46 -11.57
CA ASN A 138 26.80 -7.51 -11.35
C ASN A 138 28.12 -8.23 -11.01
N ALA A 139 28.07 -9.29 -10.19
CA ALA A 139 29.25 -10.09 -9.86
C ALA A 139 29.78 -10.90 -11.05
N LEU A 140 28.90 -11.45 -11.90
CA LEU A 140 29.28 -12.17 -13.12
C LEU A 140 29.92 -11.26 -14.18
N ALA A 141 29.60 -9.97 -14.19
CA ALA A 141 30.13 -9.02 -15.16
C ALA A 141 31.67 -8.99 -15.16
N ALA A 142 32.30 -9.04 -13.98
CA ALA A 142 33.76 -9.10 -13.86
C ALA A 142 34.37 -10.40 -14.41
N GLN A 143 33.62 -11.51 -14.39
CA GLN A 143 34.08 -12.79 -14.92
C GLN A 143 34.12 -12.82 -16.45
N SER A 144 33.38 -11.92 -17.13
CA SER A 144 33.42 -11.80 -18.59
C SER A 144 34.80 -11.35 -19.12
N LEU A 145 35.63 -10.74 -18.27
CA LEU A 145 36.98 -10.31 -18.62
C LEU A 145 38.02 -11.44 -18.54
N LEU A 146 37.68 -12.58 -17.95
CA LEU A 146 38.59 -13.70 -17.74
C LEU A 146 39.22 -14.21 -19.05
N PRO A 147 38.48 -14.43 -20.16
CA PRO A 147 39.07 -14.89 -21.41
C PRO A 147 40.06 -13.88 -22.01
N ASP A 148 39.83 -12.58 -21.80
CA ASP A 148 40.72 -11.53 -22.29
C ASP A 148 42.03 -11.49 -21.51
N ILE A 149 41.94 -11.65 -20.18
CA ILE A 149 43.10 -11.73 -19.29
C ILE A 149 43.93 -12.98 -19.59
N GLN A 150 43.29 -14.14 -19.80
CA GLN A 150 43.95 -15.38 -20.17
C GLN A 150 44.70 -15.26 -21.51
N ARG A 151 44.02 -14.73 -22.54
CA ARG A 151 44.66 -14.50 -23.85
C ARG A 151 45.83 -13.52 -23.77
N ALA A 152 45.71 -12.46 -22.98
CA ALA A 152 46.80 -11.51 -22.78
C ALA A 152 47.99 -12.16 -22.05
N SER A 153 47.71 -12.94 -20.99
CA SER A 153 48.71 -13.69 -20.22
C SER A 153 49.52 -14.65 -21.09
N GLU A 154 48.84 -15.46 -21.91
CA GLU A 154 49.46 -16.42 -22.83
C GLU A 154 50.31 -15.71 -23.88
N ARG A 155 49.81 -14.60 -24.46
CA ARG A 155 50.54 -13.81 -25.44
C ARG A 155 51.83 -13.26 -24.84
N PHE A 156 51.81 -12.69 -23.64
CA PHE A 156 53.02 -12.20 -22.97
C PHE A 156 54.01 -13.34 -22.67
N ALA A 157 53.52 -14.50 -22.22
CA ALA A 157 54.36 -15.68 -21.97
C ALA A 157 55.04 -16.20 -23.25
N GLN A 158 54.30 -16.25 -24.37
CA GLN A 158 54.82 -16.67 -25.66
C GLN A 158 55.85 -15.69 -26.22
N LEU A 159 55.59 -14.38 -26.14
CA LEU A 159 56.57 -13.36 -26.53
C LEU A 159 57.85 -13.47 -25.68
N ALA A 160 57.72 -13.68 -24.36
CA ALA A 160 58.88 -13.86 -23.48
C ALA A 160 59.70 -15.10 -23.83
N ALA A 161 59.03 -16.20 -24.19
CA ALA A 161 59.69 -17.45 -24.60
C ALA A 161 60.39 -17.32 -25.95
N SER A 162 59.72 -16.71 -26.94
CA SER A 162 60.27 -16.46 -28.28
C SER A 162 61.48 -15.54 -28.22
N GLU A 163 61.42 -14.46 -27.43
CA GLU A 163 62.54 -13.55 -27.23
C GLU A 163 63.73 -14.26 -26.57
N ARG A 164 63.48 -15.07 -25.54
CA ARG A 164 64.53 -15.84 -24.86
C ARG A 164 65.24 -16.83 -25.78
N GLN A 165 64.48 -17.56 -26.61
CA GLN A 165 65.01 -18.65 -27.44
C GLN A 165 65.62 -18.18 -28.76
N SER A 166 65.06 -17.14 -29.37
CA SER A 166 65.41 -16.74 -30.74
C SER A 166 65.81 -15.27 -30.87
N GLY A 167 65.62 -14.46 -29.83
CA GLY A 167 65.80 -13.01 -29.92
C GLY A 167 64.86 -12.38 -30.95
N ALA A 168 63.63 -12.90 -31.07
CA ALA A 168 62.69 -12.51 -32.14
C ALA A 168 62.39 -11.00 -32.20
N LEU A 169 62.51 -10.29 -31.08
CA LEU A 169 62.27 -8.85 -30.96
C LEU A 169 63.59 -8.07 -31.01
N THR A 170 64.61 -8.44 -30.23
CA THR A 170 65.88 -7.65 -30.14
C THR A 170 66.99 -8.11 -31.09
N GLY A 171 66.83 -9.27 -31.72
CA GLY A 171 67.85 -9.93 -32.54
C GLY A 171 68.93 -10.64 -31.72
N THR A 172 68.79 -10.74 -30.40
CA THR A 172 69.74 -11.42 -29.50
C THR A 172 69.03 -12.37 -28.55
N THR A 173 69.55 -13.58 -28.41
CA THR A 173 69.00 -14.60 -27.50
C THR A 173 69.42 -14.36 -26.06
N GLY A 174 68.54 -14.66 -25.09
CA GLY A 174 68.88 -14.61 -23.67
C GLY A 174 67.77 -14.02 -22.79
N SER A 175 68.00 -14.02 -21.47
CA SER A 175 67.07 -13.48 -20.48
C SER A 175 67.31 -11.99 -20.22
N GLY A 176 67.19 -11.17 -21.26
CA GLY A 176 67.34 -9.71 -21.18
C GLY A 176 66.16 -9.00 -20.49
N SER A 177 66.25 -7.67 -20.42
CA SER A 177 65.23 -6.77 -19.84
C SER A 177 63.82 -6.98 -20.42
N VAL A 178 63.71 -7.16 -21.74
CA VAL A 178 62.43 -7.44 -22.44
C VAL A 178 61.78 -8.72 -21.93
N VAL A 179 62.57 -9.78 -21.74
CA VAL A 179 62.06 -11.08 -21.27
C VAL A 179 61.57 -10.99 -19.82
N GLN A 180 62.28 -10.25 -18.96
CA GLN A 180 61.88 -10.03 -17.57
C GLN A 180 60.55 -9.28 -17.50
N LEU A 181 60.40 -8.21 -18.28
CA LEU A 181 59.16 -7.42 -18.33
C LEU A 181 57.97 -8.29 -18.80
N LEU A 182 58.11 -8.98 -19.93
CA LEU A 182 57.04 -9.83 -20.46
C LEU A 182 56.67 -10.97 -19.48
N SER A 183 57.66 -11.51 -18.76
CA SER A 183 57.42 -12.53 -17.73
C SER A 183 56.68 -11.95 -16.51
N GLN A 184 57.03 -10.73 -16.07
CA GLN A 184 56.34 -10.03 -14.99
C GLN A 184 54.88 -9.74 -15.36
N MET A 185 54.63 -9.24 -16.58
CA MET A 185 53.28 -8.94 -17.07
C MET A 185 52.41 -10.20 -17.15
N SER A 186 52.97 -11.31 -17.65
CA SER A 186 52.29 -12.62 -17.63
C SER A 186 51.98 -13.07 -16.19
N GLY A 187 52.91 -12.85 -15.25
CA GLY A 187 52.71 -13.15 -13.83
C GLY A 187 51.55 -12.37 -13.22
N GLN A 188 51.48 -11.05 -13.45
CA GLN A 188 50.40 -10.20 -12.97
C GLN A 188 49.04 -10.61 -13.56
N MET A 189 48.97 -10.95 -14.86
CA MET A 189 47.73 -11.45 -15.47
C MET A 189 47.30 -12.80 -14.88
N LYS A 190 48.24 -13.71 -14.56
CA LYS A 190 47.92 -14.97 -13.88
C LYS A 190 47.42 -14.78 -12.46
N GLU A 191 47.93 -13.77 -11.75
CA GLU A 191 47.43 -13.41 -10.41
C GLU A 191 45.98 -12.90 -10.48
N LEU A 192 45.67 -12.03 -11.45
CA LEU A 192 44.29 -11.59 -11.71
C LEU A 192 43.39 -12.77 -12.08
N GLU A 193 43.86 -13.68 -12.95
CA GLU A 193 43.15 -14.89 -13.34
C GLU A 193 42.79 -15.76 -12.12
N SER A 194 43.77 -16.00 -11.23
CA SER A 194 43.55 -16.72 -9.98
C SER A 194 42.53 -16.02 -9.08
N GLY A 195 42.61 -14.69 -8.96
CA GLY A 195 41.65 -13.89 -8.20
C GLY A 195 40.23 -14.03 -8.74
N ILE A 196 40.04 -13.88 -10.05
CA ILE A 196 38.73 -14.02 -10.72
C ILE A 196 38.15 -15.41 -10.52
N ASN A 197 38.98 -16.46 -10.63
CA ASN A 197 38.53 -17.83 -10.39
C ASN A 197 38.09 -18.06 -8.93
N ALA A 198 38.82 -17.51 -7.95
CA ALA A 198 38.44 -17.60 -6.54
C ALA A 198 37.12 -16.84 -6.24
N SER A 199 36.95 -15.64 -6.79
CA SER A 199 35.69 -14.90 -6.67
C SER A 199 34.54 -15.63 -7.35
N ARG A 200 34.76 -16.28 -8.49
CA ARG A 200 33.71 -17.06 -9.17
C ARG A 200 33.15 -18.17 -8.28
N GLU A 201 34.02 -18.89 -7.57
CA GLU A 201 33.59 -19.91 -6.61
C GLU A 201 32.79 -19.27 -5.45
N GLN A 202 33.30 -18.18 -4.88
CA GLN A 202 32.63 -17.46 -3.80
C GLN A 202 31.26 -16.91 -4.21
N VAL A 203 31.15 -16.29 -5.40
CA VAL A 203 29.89 -15.77 -5.97
C VAL A 203 28.88 -16.90 -6.18
N THR A 204 29.33 -18.07 -6.66
CA THR A 204 28.46 -19.23 -6.85
C THR A 204 27.92 -19.73 -5.51
N ASN A 205 28.78 -19.83 -4.50
CA ASN A 205 28.38 -20.26 -3.15
C ASN A 205 27.39 -19.29 -2.51
N LEU A 206 27.66 -17.98 -2.56
CA LEU A 206 26.77 -16.94 -2.04
C LEU A 206 25.42 -16.92 -2.77
N PHE A 207 25.42 -17.07 -4.10
CA PHE A 207 24.18 -17.11 -4.86
C PHE A 207 23.32 -18.32 -4.51
N ASN A 208 23.92 -19.51 -4.38
CA ASN A 208 23.22 -20.72 -3.94
C ASN A 208 22.66 -20.57 -2.51
N GLU A 209 23.41 -19.92 -1.61
CA GLU A 209 22.92 -19.59 -0.27
C GLU A 209 21.71 -18.65 -0.34
N GLY A 210 21.79 -17.59 -1.14
CA GLY A 210 20.68 -16.66 -1.36
C GLY A 210 19.44 -17.34 -1.94
N GLN A 211 19.61 -18.24 -2.92
CA GLN A 211 18.51 -19.03 -3.49
C GLN A 211 17.83 -19.91 -2.44
N LYS A 212 18.62 -20.58 -1.59
CA LYS A 212 18.09 -21.41 -0.50
C LYS A 212 17.30 -20.58 0.52
N ARG A 213 17.76 -19.35 0.83
CA ARG A 213 17.00 -18.42 1.69
C ARG A 213 15.69 -18.01 1.04
N LEU A 214 15.70 -17.66 -0.25
CA LEU A 214 14.48 -17.35 -1.01
C LEU A 214 13.51 -18.54 -1.06
N GLU A 215 14.00 -19.77 -1.18
CA GLU A 215 13.17 -20.98 -1.10
C GLU A 215 12.49 -21.13 0.28
N THR A 216 13.25 -20.92 1.35
CA THR A 216 12.69 -20.89 2.72
C THR A 216 11.64 -19.79 2.86
N MET A 217 11.91 -18.58 2.35
CA MET A 217 10.97 -17.47 2.37
C MET A 217 9.68 -17.80 1.61
N ARG A 218 9.76 -18.36 0.40
CA ARG A 218 8.58 -18.82 -0.38
C ARG A 218 7.77 -19.89 0.36
N THR A 219 8.47 -20.80 1.03
CA THR A 219 7.84 -21.81 1.89
C THR A 219 7.08 -21.15 3.04
N LEU A 220 7.70 -20.18 3.73
CA LEU A 220 7.05 -19.43 4.81
C LEU A 220 5.81 -18.66 4.34
N VAL A 221 5.81 -18.11 3.13
CA VAL A 221 4.64 -17.41 2.55
C VAL A 221 3.50 -18.38 2.26
N SER A 222 3.80 -19.50 1.60
CA SER A 222 2.82 -20.49 1.13
C SER A 222 2.32 -21.46 2.19
N ALA A 223 3.01 -21.59 3.32
CA ALA A 223 2.71 -22.58 4.34
C ALA A 223 1.31 -22.37 4.97
N PRO A 224 0.53 -23.44 5.18
CA PRO A 224 -0.77 -23.31 5.82
C PRO A 224 -0.64 -22.93 7.31
N GLY A 225 -1.65 -22.24 7.84
CA GLY A 225 -1.75 -21.88 9.26
C GLY A 225 -1.54 -20.40 9.54
N ALA A 226 -1.37 -20.06 10.82
CA ALA A 226 -1.26 -18.66 11.26
C ALA A 226 -0.07 -17.95 10.60
N VAL A 227 -0.32 -16.78 10.01
CA VAL A 227 0.70 -16.00 9.28
C VAL A 227 1.65 -15.25 10.21
N ALA A 228 1.18 -14.75 11.36
CA ALA A 228 2.01 -13.95 12.27
C ALA A 228 3.34 -14.61 12.68
N PRO A 229 3.39 -15.84 13.21
CA PRO A 229 4.66 -16.48 13.55
C PRO A 229 5.52 -16.80 12.32
N ARG A 230 4.90 -16.98 11.15
CA ARG A 230 5.63 -17.18 9.88
C ARG A 230 6.27 -15.87 9.41
N ALA A 231 5.59 -14.74 9.57
CA ALA A 231 6.10 -13.41 9.26
C ALA A 231 7.30 -13.05 10.14
N ASP A 232 7.29 -13.46 11.42
CA ASP A 232 8.44 -13.29 12.32
C ASP A 232 9.67 -14.07 11.82
N GLN A 233 9.48 -15.34 11.44
CA GLN A 233 10.55 -16.17 10.87
C GLN A 233 11.04 -15.61 9.52
N PHE A 234 10.12 -15.11 8.70
CA PHE A 234 10.42 -14.49 7.42
C PHE A 234 11.33 -13.27 7.60
N SER A 235 11.07 -12.45 8.62
CA SER A 235 11.90 -11.28 8.96
C SER A 235 13.36 -11.67 9.21
N SER A 236 13.60 -12.82 9.86
CA SER A 236 14.96 -13.34 10.06
C SER A 236 15.63 -13.74 8.75
N GLU A 237 14.91 -14.41 7.85
CA GLU A 237 15.45 -14.79 6.54
C GLU A 237 15.76 -13.56 5.68
N VAL A 238 14.93 -12.51 5.75
CA VAL A 238 15.17 -11.26 5.03
C VAL A 238 16.49 -10.60 5.46
N VAL A 239 16.76 -10.51 6.78
CA VAL A 239 18.01 -9.96 7.29
C VAL A 239 19.20 -10.78 6.79
N ALA A 240 19.09 -12.10 6.82
CA ALA A 240 20.17 -12.97 6.40
C ALA A 240 20.41 -12.91 4.88
N LEU A 241 19.34 -12.85 4.07
CA LEU A 241 19.44 -12.67 2.62
C LEU A 241 20.02 -11.31 2.25
N THR A 242 19.66 -10.24 2.98
CA THR A 242 20.27 -8.92 2.82
C THR A 242 21.78 -8.99 3.05
N GLY A 243 22.24 -9.75 4.05
CA GLY A 243 23.66 -10.01 4.28
C GLY A 243 24.35 -10.74 3.12
N VAL A 244 23.68 -11.72 2.51
CA VAL A 244 24.18 -12.44 1.31
C VAL A 244 24.30 -11.49 0.11
N ILE A 245 23.27 -10.67 -0.15
CA ILE A 245 23.25 -9.69 -1.23
C ILE A 245 24.38 -8.66 -1.06
N ALA A 246 24.57 -8.15 0.16
CA ALA A 246 25.69 -7.25 0.47
C ALA A 246 27.05 -7.92 0.24
N SER A 247 27.19 -9.19 0.65
CA SER A 247 28.41 -9.97 0.45
C SER A 247 28.71 -10.22 -1.04
N LEU A 248 27.68 -10.47 -1.86
CA LEU A 248 27.82 -10.57 -3.32
C LEU A 248 28.34 -9.27 -3.93
N GLY A 249 27.80 -8.12 -3.50
CA GLY A 249 28.29 -6.80 -3.93
C GLY A 249 29.77 -6.56 -3.57
N GLN A 250 30.18 -6.99 -2.38
CA GLN A 250 31.57 -6.84 -1.90
C GLN A 250 32.56 -7.83 -2.54
N THR A 251 32.08 -8.95 -3.10
CA THR A 251 32.93 -9.98 -3.75
C THR A 251 33.38 -9.56 -5.17
N SER A 252 32.95 -8.39 -5.64
CA SER A 252 33.35 -7.86 -6.94
C SER A 252 34.87 -7.61 -7.03
N ILE A 253 35.51 -8.19 -8.05
CA ILE A 253 36.94 -8.01 -8.35
C ILE A 253 37.19 -6.83 -9.32
N ALA A 254 36.13 -6.17 -9.80
CA ALA A 254 36.27 -5.04 -10.73
C ALA A 254 37.23 -3.93 -10.23
N PRO A 255 37.24 -3.52 -8.94
CA PRO A 255 38.23 -2.56 -8.44
C PRO A 255 39.69 -3.07 -8.55
N SER A 256 39.92 -4.36 -8.31
CA SER A 256 41.24 -4.98 -8.40
C SER A 256 41.71 -5.08 -9.86
N ILE A 257 40.82 -5.41 -10.79
CA ILE A 257 41.11 -5.41 -12.24
C ILE A 257 41.47 -4.02 -12.71
N ARG A 258 40.69 -3.00 -12.29
CA ARG A 258 40.98 -1.60 -12.63
C ARG A 258 42.36 -1.19 -12.13
N ARG A 259 42.67 -1.45 -10.86
CA ARG A 259 43.97 -1.12 -10.28
C ARG A 259 45.12 -1.82 -10.99
N ALA A 260 44.98 -3.11 -11.26
CA ALA A 260 46.00 -3.86 -11.98
C ALA A 260 46.17 -3.39 -13.44
N ALA A 261 45.09 -2.96 -14.10
CA ALA A 261 45.17 -2.34 -15.41
C ALA A 261 45.96 -1.02 -15.36
N ASP A 262 45.71 -0.16 -14.38
CA ASP A 262 46.43 1.10 -14.18
C ASP A 262 47.92 0.84 -13.88
N ASP A 263 48.22 -0.12 -12.99
CA ASP A 263 49.59 -0.54 -12.64
C ASP A 263 50.36 -1.11 -13.84
N LEU A 264 49.69 -1.82 -14.76
CA LEU A 264 50.29 -2.33 -15.99
C LEU A 264 50.87 -1.21 -16.87
N SER A 265 50.24 -0.03 -16.84
CA SER A 265 50.66 1.14 -17.63
C SER A 265 51.77 1.94 -16.95
N LEU A 266 51.81 1.93 -15.61
CA LEU A 266 52.73 2.73 -14.79
C LEU A 266 53.98 1.96 -14.33
N GLY A 267 53.88 0.63 -14.18
CA GLY A 267 54.93 -0.24 -13.61
C GLY A 267 56.17 -0.43 -14.48
N PHE A 268 56.31 0.37 -15.54
CA PHE A 268 57.45 0.31 -16.44
C PHE A 268 58.65 1.07 -15.84
N ILE A 269 59.63 0.35 -15.31
CA ILE A 269 60.98 0.86 -15.05
C ILE A 269 61.90 0.17 -16.07
N ALA A 270 62.48 0.93 -17.00
CA ALA A 270 63.44 0.38 -17.95
C ALA A 270 64.65 -0.19 -17.17
N PRO A 271 64.94 -1.50 -17.25
CA PRO A 271 66.20 -2.00 -16.72
C PRO A 271 67.34 -1.38 -17.55
N VAL A 272 68.36 -0.83 -16.88
CA VAL A 272 69.52 -0.23 -17.55
C VAL A 272 70.21 -1.32 -18.36
N ALA A 273 70.31 -1.13 -19.69
CA ALA A 273 70.97 -2.09 -20.56
C ALA A 273 72.47 -2.18 -20.21
N ASP A 274 72.98 -3.40 -20.02
CA ASP A 274 74.41 -3.60 -19.75
C ASP A 274 75.23 -3.23 -20.99
N GLY A 275 76.11 -2.24 -20.83
CA GLY A 275 76.64 -1.35 -21.88
C GLY A 275 77.68 -1.94 -22.85
N GLY A 276 77.57 -3.21 -23.22
CA GLY A 276 78.56 -3.86 -24.10
C GLY A 276 78.45 -3.50 -25.58
N ASN A 277 77.27 -3.12 -26.09
CA ASN A 277 77.03 -2.86 -27.53
C ASN A 277 75.91 -1.82 -27.75
N ALA A 278 76.26 -0.64 -28.26
CA ALA A 278 75.32 0.48 -28.48
C ALA A 278 74.16 0.16 -29.45
N ASP A 279 74.40 -0.69 -30.47
CA ASP A 279 73.35 -1.12 -31.41
C ASP A 279 72.33 -2.08 -30.77
N LEU A 280 72.73 -2.81 -29.73
CA LEU A 280 71.82 -3.67 -28.98
C LEU A 280 70.93 -2.82 -28.05
N VAL A 281 71.52 -1.82 -27.39
CA VAL A 281 70.78 -0.88 -26.53
C VAL A 281 69.71 -0.14 -27.34
N ASN A 282 70.06 0.43 -28.50
CA ASN A 282 69.10 1.13 -29.36
C ASN A 282 67.94 0.23 -29.83
N ARG A 283 68.23 -1.03 -30.18
CA ARG A 283 67.19 -2.00 -30.58
C ARG A 283 66.30 -2.40 -29.41
N GLN A 284 66.89 -2.62 -28.24
CA GLN A 284 66.14 -2.90 -27.01
C GLN A 284 65.21 -1.74 -26.65
N ASP A 285 65.68 -0.49 -26.72
CA ASP A 285 64.87 0.68 -26.43
C ASP A 285 63.67 0.79 -27.40
N GLN A 286 63.89 0.57 -28.70
CA GLN A 286 62.82 0.62 -29.70
C GLN A 286 61.78 -0.50 -29.52
N VAL A 287 62.22 -1.71 -29.20
CA VAL A 287 61.35 -2.85 -28.87
C VAL A 287 60.56 -2.56 -27.60
N MET A 288 61.23 -2.05 -26.57
CA MET A 288 60.61 -1.71 -25.29
C MET A 288 59.57 -0.62 -25.44
N GLU A 289 59.80 0.39 -26.31
CA GLU A 289 58.80 1.41 -26.65
C GLU A 289 57.56 0.79 -27.32
N THR A 290 57.77 -0.13 -28.26
CA THR A 290 56.68 -0.81 -28.98
C THR A 290 55.87 -1.71 -28.04
N VAL A 291 56.56 -2.45 -27.16
CA VAL A 291 55.92 -3.28 -26.13
C VAL A 291 55.14 -2.37 -25.16
N ARG A 292 55.72 -1.24 -24.73
CA ARG A 292 55.05 -0.28 -23.85
C ARG A 292 53.78 0.27 -24.48
N ALA A 293 53.83 0.67 -25.75
CA ALA A 293 52.67 1.15 -26.48
C ALA A 293 51.57 0.09 -26.58
N SER A 294 51.93 -1.18 -26.85
CA SER A 294 50.96 -2.29 -26.90
C SER A 294 50.36 -2.60 -25.52
N VAL A 295 51.17 -2.56 -24.45
CA VAL A 295 50.72 -2.78 -23.07
C VAL A 295 49.79 -1.67 -22.62
N ALA A 296 50.12 -0.41 -22.92
CA ALA A 296 49.29 0.74 -22.61
C ALA A 296 47.92 0.67 -23.31
N ALA A 297 47.89 0.24 -24.58
CA ALA A 297 46.64 0.03 -25.31
C ALA A 297 45.77 -1.07 -24.67
N GLN A 298 46.38 -2.21 -24.29
CA GLN A 298 45.66 -3.31 -23.66
C GLN A 298 45.15 -2.96 -22.25
N SER A 299 46.00 -2.30 -21.46
CA SER A 299 45.66 -1.75 -20.13
C SER A 299 44.45 -0.83 -20.22
N LYS A 300 44.42 0.07 -21.21
CA LYS A 300 43.29 0.98 -21.43
C LYS A 300 41.98 0.26 -21.73
N VAL A 301 42.02 -0.81 -22.54
CA VAL A 301 40.82 -1.61 -22.82
C VAL A 301 40.32 -2.31 -21.55
N LEU A 302 41.23 -2.92 -20.79
CA LEU A 302 40.89 -3.60 -19.54
C LEU A 302 40.35 -2.62 -18.48
N SER A 303 40.95 -1.43 -18.39
CA SER A 303 40.53 -0.39 -17.46
C SER A 303 39.16 0.18 -17.83
N GLN A 304 38.87 0.40 -19.11
CA GLN A 304 37.55 0.81 -19.60
C GLN A 304 36.49 -0.24 -19.30
N ALA A 305 36.78 -1.52 -19.56
CA ALA A 305 35.84 -2.60 -19.26
C ALA A 305 35.58 -2.73 -17.75
N ALA A 306 36.60 -2.51 -16.91
CA ALA A 306 36.43 -2.46 -15.47
C ALA A 306 35.57 -1.25 -15.03
N ASP A 307 35.76 -0.07 -15.63
CA ASP A 307 34.92 1.11 -15.36
C ASP A 307 33.45 0.88 -15.74
N GLU A 308 33.19 0.23 -16.88
CA GLU A 308 31.83 -0.15 -17.30
C GLU A 308 31.15 -1.06 -16.27
N ILE A 309 31.91 -1.92 -15.59
CA ILE A 309 31.38 -2.76 -14.51
C ILE A 309 31.16 -1.94 -13.23
N LEU A 310 32.10 -1.06 -12.88
CA LEU A 310 32.02 -0.21 -11.68
C LEU A 310 30.91 0.84 -11.76
N THR A 311 30.51 1.25 -12.96
CA THR A 311 29.42 2.21 -13.20
C THR A 311 28.04 1.56 -13.24
N ARG A 312 27.95 0.22 -13.17
CA ARG A 312 26.65 -0.47 -13.07
C ARG A 312 25.91 -0.04 -11.80
N PRO A 313 24.58 0.10 -11.86
CA PRO A 313 23.80 0.50 -10.71
C PRO A 313 23.97 -0.54 -9.57
N PRO A 314 24.34 -0.09 -8.36
CA PRO A 314 24.38 -0.96 -7.19
C PRO A 314 22.96 -1.43 -6.84
N VAL A 315 22.88 -2.57 -6.17
CA VAL A 315 21.61 -3.08 -5.64
C VAL A 315 21.13 -2.14 -4.53
N PRO A 316 19.86 -1.73 -4.53
CA PRO A 316 19.35 -0.82 -3.51
C PRO A 316 19.38 -1.47 -2.13
N GLU A 317 19.77 -0.71 -1.11
CA GLU A 317 19.67 -1.16 0.28
C GLU A 317 18.21 -1.11 0.72
N ARG A 318 17.52 -2.26 0.66
CA ARG A 318 16.15 -2.38 1.13
C ARG A 318 16.10 -2.62 2.63
N ARG A 319 15.34 -1.77 3.32
CA ARG A 319 14.95 -1.99 4.71
C ARG A 319 13.60 -2.69 4.73
N PHE A 320 13.58 -3.94 5.19
CA PHE A 320 12.33 -4.62 5.50
C PHE A 320 11.65 -4.00 6.71
N VAL A 321 10.35 -3.74 6.57
CA VAL A 321 9.51 -3.21 7.63
C VAL A 321 8.43 -4.25 7.90
N PRO A 322 8.48 -4.95 9.05
CA PRO A 322 7.42 -5.89 9.40
C PRO A 322 6.10 -5.15 9.56
N LEU A 323 5.03 -5.71 9.03
CA LEU A 323 3.68 -5.17 9.16
C LEU A 323 2.82 -6.10 10.01
N SER A 324 1.97 -5.52 10.85
CA SER A 324 0.84 -6.24 11.43
C SER A 324 -0.23 -6.54 10.38
N SER A 325 -1.10 -7.52 10.65
CA SER A 325 -2.23 -7.84 9.77
C SER A 325 -3.13 -6.64 9.49
N ALA A 326 -3.31 -5.74 10.46
CA ALA A 326 -4.13 -4.55 10.31
C ALA A 326 -3.45 -3.48 9.44
N GLU A 327 -2.15 -3.28 9.61
CA GLU A 327 -1.38 -2.38 8.74
C GLU A 327 -1.29 -2.90 7.31
N ALA A 328 -1.17 -4.21 7.13
CA ALA A 328 -1.17 -4.83 5.80
C ALA A 328 -2.49 -4.56 5.07
N VAL A 329 -3.65 -4.67 5.74
CA VAL A 329 -4.96 -4.37 5.12
C VAL A 329 -5.12 -2.90 4.75
N LEU A 330 -4.49 -1.99 5.50
CA LEU A 330 -4.45 -0.57 5.13
C LEU A 330 -3.54 -0.33 3.92
N ARG A 331 -2.36 -0.95 3.91
CA ARG A 331 -1.37 -0.81 2.83
C ARG A 331 -1.90 -1.37 1.50
N TYR A 332 -2.54 -2.53 1.56
CA TYR A 332 -3.09 -3.27 0.42
C TYR A 332 -4.61 -3.08 0.25
N ALA A 333 -5.16 -1.95 0.73
CA ALA A 333 -6.60 -1.74 0.79
C ALA A 333 -7.30 -1.89 -0.59
N SER A 334 -6.61 -1.54 -1.68
CA SER A 334 -7.11 -1.67 -3.05
C SER A 334 -7.37 -3.11 -3.47
N ASP A 335 -6.62 -4.07 -2.93
CA ASP A 335 -6.71 -5.48 -3.32
C ASP A 335 -7.78 -6.22 -2.50
N PHE A 336 -8.17 -5.66 -1.35
CA PHE A 336 -9.16 -6.22 -0.43
C PHE A 336 -10.47 -5.42 -0.37
N ILE A 337 -10.86 -4.75 -1.47
CA ILE A 337 -12.14 -3.99 -1.56
C ILE A 337 -13.35 -4.81 -1.08
N PRO A 338 -13.51 -6.12 -1.41
CA PRO A 338 -14.65 -6.89 -0.89
C PRO A 338 -14.67 -7.02 0.63
N ALA A 339 -13.50 -7.15 1.27
CA ALA A 339 -13.40 -7.21 2.73
C ALA A 339 -13.74 -5.87 3.38
N TRP A 340 -13.23 -4.76 2.80
CA TRP A 340 -13.59 -3.41 3.21
C TRP A 340 -15.07 -3.11 3.05
N ALA A 341 -15.65 -3.48 1.91
CA ALA A 341 -17.07 -3.33 1.65
C ALA A 341 -17.90 -4.14 2.65
N GLY A 342 -17.52 -5.38 2.95
CA GLY A 342 -18.16 -6.21 3.97
C GLY A 342 -18.08 -5.58 5.36
N ALA A 343 -16.89 -5.13 5.76
CA ALA A 343 -16.67 -4.49 7.06
C ALA A 343 -17.48 -3.21 7.26
N ILE A 344 -17.47 -2.31 6.28
CA ILE A 344 -18.27 -1.07 6.29
C ILE A 344 -19.77 -1.41 6.25
N SER A 345 -20.15 -2.41 5.47
CA SER A 345 -21.56 -2.82 5.37
C SER A 345 -22.09 -3.32 6.71
N ILE A 346 -21.35 -4.14 7.45
CA ILE A 346 -21.77 -4.62 8.78
C ILE A 346 -22.05 -3.43 9.72
N ASP A 347 -21.20 -2.41 9.66
CA ASP A 347 -21.32 -1.22 10.50
C ASP A 347 -22.47 -0.28 10.09
N LEU A 348 -22.75 -0.16 8.79
CA LEU A 348 -23.68 0.83 8.23
C LEU A 348 -25.02 0.30 7.72
N LEU A 349 -25.19 -1.02 7.56
CA LEU A 349 -26.46 -1.64 7.16
C LEU A 349 -27.64 -1.20 8.06
N PRO A 350 -27.48 -1.03 9.38
CA PRO A 350 -28.53 -0.43 10.21
C PRO A 350 -29.11 0.90 9.68
N GLY A 351 -28.32 1.72 9.00
CA GLY A 351 -28.80 2.96 8.38
C GLY A 351 -29.88 2.71 7.32
N VAL A 352 -29.79 1.62 6.57
CA VAL A 352 -30.84 1.22 5.61
C VAL A 352 -32.15 0.93 6.33
N LEU A 353 -32.09 0.25 7.50
CA LEU A 353 -33.27 -0.02 8.32
C LEU A 353 -33.90 1.28 8.82
N VAL A 354 -33.08 2.25 9.24
CA VAL A 354 -33.56 3.58 9.65
C VAL A 354 -34.29 4.28 8.51
N PHE A 355 -33.76 4.23 7.28
CA PHE A 355 -34.42 4.84 6.12
C PHE A 355 -35.74 4.14 5.77
N ILE A 356 -35.79 2.81 5.81
CA ILE A 356 -37.04 2.06 5.60
C ILE A 356 -38.09 2.50 6.63
N LEU A 357 -37.73 2.54 7.92
CA LEU A 357 -38.64 2.99 8.98
C LEU A 357 -39.10 4.44 8.77
N ALA A 358 -38.21 5.34 8.36
CA ALA A 358 -38.54 6.73 8.09
C ALA A 358 -39.55 6.90 6.94
N VAL A 359 -39.40 6.12 5.87
CA VAL A 359 -40.33 6.11 4.73
C VAL A 359 -41.70 5.56 5.15
N VAL A 360 -41.72 4.46 5.90
CA VAL A 360 -42.98 3.85 6.38
C VAL A 360 -43.74 4.79 7.31
N HIS A 361 -43.07 5.39 8.32
CA HIS A 361 -43.70 6.36 9.21
C HIS A 361 -44.14 7.63 8.46
N GLY A 362 -43.41 8.03 7.40
CA GLY A 362 -43.84 9.11 6.51
C GLY A 362 -45.12 8.77 5.74
N ALA A 363 -45.23 7.54 5.23
CA ALA A 363 -46.41 7.08 4.52
C ALA A 363 -47.64 6.98 5.43
N ILE A 364 -47.45 6.48 6.66
CA ILE A 364 -48.46 6.45 7.71
C ILE A 364 -49.03 7.86 7.97
N ARG A 365 -48.15 8.83 8.27
CA ARG A 365 -48.59 10.21 8.55
C ARG A 365 -49.38 10.83 7.40
N LYS A 366 -48.92 10.64 6.16
CA LYS A 366 -49.60 11.15 4.96
C LYS A 366 -51.00 10.51 4.76
N GLN A 367 -51.20 9.28 5.25
CA GLN A 367 -52.51 8.64 5.22
C GLN A 367 -53.42 9.15 6.34
N GLU A 368 -52.87 9.40 7.52
CA GLU A 368 -53.60 9.95 8.68
C GLU A 368 -54.03 11.41 8.48
N GLU A 369 -53.20 12.23 7.84
CA GLU A 369 -53.55 13.61 7.46
C GLU A 369 -54.82 13.69 6.59
N LYS A 370 -55.11 12.63 5.83
CA LYS A 370 -56.28 12.52 4.94
C LYS A 370 -57.55 12.02 5.65
N LEU A 371 -57.47 11.58 6.89
CA LEU A 371 -58.63 11.12 7.66
C LEU A 371 -59.44 12.34 8.14
N PRO A 372 -60.77 12.28 8.28
CA PRO A 372 -61.55 13.33 8.93
C PRO A 372 -61.04 13.64 10.35
N PHE A 373 -61.13 14.89 10.80
CA PHE A 373 -60.63 15.31 12.13
C PHE A 373 -61.18 14.45 13.28
N ALA A 374 -62.45 14.04 13.19
CA ALA A 374 -63.10 13.15 14.16
C ALA A 374 -62.42 11.78 14.34
N GLU A 375 -61.68 11.31 13.32
CA GLU A 375 -60.95 10.03 13.36
C GLU A 375 -59.48 10.20 13.80
N ARG A 376 -59.03 11.45 14.02
CA ARG A 376 -57.65 11.79 14.44
C ARG A 376 -57.52 12.13 15.91
N ILE A 377 -58.64 12.36 16.62
CA ILE A 377 -58.66 12.82 18.01
C ILE A 377 -58.65 11.63 18.97
N THR A 378 -57.73 11.63 19.92
CA THR A 378 -57.74 10.69 21.04
C THR A 378 -58.82 11.07 22.06
N ALA A 379 -59.33 10.10 22.84
CA ALA A 379 -60.34 10.38 23.87
C ALA A 379 -59.88 11.46 24.89
N ALA A 380 -58.58 11.54 25.17
CA ALA A 380 -58.00 12.57 26.02
C ALA A 380 -58.08 13.98 25.39
N GLU A 381 -57.75 14.10 24.12
CA GLU A 381 -57.88 15.36 23.37
C GLU A 381 -59.34 15.78 23.20
N LEU A 382 -60.27 14.83 23.06
CA LEU A 382 -61.71 15.11 23.05
C LEU A 382 -62.18 15.67 24.39
N LEU A 383 -61.75 15.06 25.51
CA LEU A 383 -62.08 15.56 26.85
C LEU A 383 -61.49 16.95 27.09
N GLN A 384 -60.25 17.19 26.66
CA GLN A 384 -59.63 18.51 26.74
C GLN A 384 -60.36 19.54 25.85
N ALA A 385 -60.77 19.15 24.64
CA ALA A 385 -61.56 19.99 23.76
C ALA A 385 -62.94 20.32 24.37
N LEU A 386 -63.58 19.37 25.05
CA LEU A 386 -64.83 19.58 25.78
C LEU A 386 -64.65 20.47 27.01
N GLU A 387 -63.52 20.36 27.72
CA GLU A 387 -63.17 21.29 28.82
C GLU A 387 -62.97 22.71 28.31
N VAL A 388 -62.24 22.87 27.21
CA VAL A 388 -62.07 24.16 26.53
C VAL A 388 -63.43 24.70 26.06
N GLN A 389 -64.28 23.87 25.46
CA GLN A 389 -65.63 24.26 25.06
C GLN A 389 -66.46 24.76 26.26
N ARG A 390 -66.43 24.04 27.38
CA ARG A 390 -67.12 24.44 28.61
C ARG A 390 -66.58 25.76 29.15
N ALA A 391 -65.27 25.95 29.15
CA ALA A 391 -64.63 27.20 29.61
C ALA A 391 -65.00 28.40 28.73
N VAL A 392 -65.02 28.23 27.40
CA VAL A 392 -65.41 29.27 26.43
C VAL A 392 -66.90 29.61 26.57
N THR A 393 -67.75 28.60 26.72
CA THR A 393 -69.20 28.78 26.94
C THR A 393 -69.48 29.47 28.27
N ALA A 394 -68.76 29.11 29.35
CA ALA A 394 -68.87 29.76 30.66
C ALA A 394 -68.38 31.23 30.65
N SER A 395 -67.48 31.57 29.72
CA SER A 395 -66.98 32.93 29.53
C SER A 395 -67.93 33.82 28.69
N GLY A 396 -69.10 33.30 28.29
CA GLY A 396 -70.12 34.06 27.55
C GLY A 396 -69.79 34.29 26.07
N VAL A 397 -68.76 33.64 25.54
CA VAL A 397 -68.41 33.71 24.12
C VAL A 397 -69.31 32.73 23.37
N ASN A 398 -70.13 33.26 22.46
CA ASN A 398 -71.00 32.42 21.63
C ASN A 398 -70.13 31.71 20.56
N LEU A 399 -69.94 30.39 20.73
CA LEU A 399 -69.07 29.59 19.87
C LEU A 399 -69.47 29.70 18.39
N GLU A 400 -70.76 29.76 18.07
CA GLU A 400 -71.24 29.89 16.69
C GLU A 400 -70.74 31.19 16.04
N ASN A 401 -70.74 32.30 16.78
CA ASN A 401 -70.25 33.59 16.28
C ASN A 401 -68.72 33.63 16.19
N ALA A 402 -68.02 32.94 17.11
CA ALA A 402 -66.56 32.87 17.09
C ALA A 402 -66.03 31.98 15.96
N VAL A 403 -66.70 30.86 15.68
CA VAL A 403 -66.37 29.96 14.57
C VAL A 403 -66.76 30.60 13.23
N ALA A 404 -67.93 31.22 13.13
CA ALA A 404 -68.33 31.97 11.93
C ALA A 404 -67.34 33.10 11.60
N GLY A 405 -66.84 33.82 12.62
CA GLY A 405 -65.81 34.84 12.45
C GLY A 405 -64.49 34.27 11.91
N ALA A 406 -64.03 33.13 12.44
CA ALA A 406 -62.80 32.47 12.02
C ALA A 406 -62.87 31.86 10.60
N GLU A 407 -64.04 31.35 10.19
CA GLU A 407 -64.26 30.87 8.81
C GLU A 407 -64.19 32.02 7.79
N THR A 408 -64.78 33.19 8.10
CA THR A 408 -64.64 34.40 7.25
C THR A 408 -63.21 34.93 7.16
N GLU A 409 -62.42 34.88 8.25
CA GLU A 409 -61.01 35.27 8.20
C GLU A 409 -60.16 34.27 7.40
N SER A 410 -60.50 32.98 7.43
CA SER A 410 -59.78 31.94 6.68
C SER A 410 -60.07 31.98 5.17
N GLU A 411 -61.28 32.39 4.74
CA GLU A 411 -61.60 32.62 3.32
C GLU A 411 -60.96 33.92 2.77
N ALA A 412 -60.73 34.92 3.61
CA ALA A 412 -60.11 36.19 3.20
C ALA A 412 -58.59 36.11 2.97
N LEU A 413 -57.94 35.01 3.38
CA LEU A 413 -56.49 34.80 3.32
C LEU A 413 -56.01 33.89 2.17
N GLU A 414 -56.87 33.52 1.20
CA GLU A 414 -56.42 32.95 -0.09
C GLU A 414 -56.10 34.06 -1.11
N PRO A 415 -54.82 34.35 -1.43
CA PRO A 415 -54.50 35.11 -2.63
C PRO A 415 -54.60 34.18 -3.85
N ASN A 416 -55.71 34.32 -4.58
CA ASN A 416 -55.79 33.97 -5.99
C ASN A 416 -54.66 34.67 -6.77
N ASN A 417 -53.57 33.97 -7.10
CA ASN A 417 -52.66 34.42 -8.16
C ASN A 417 -52.03 33.24 -8.90
N ILE A 418 -52.84 32.58 -9.75
CA ILE A 418 -52.34 31.75 -10.84
C ILE A 418 -52.33 32.63 -12.09
N THR A 419 -51.24 33.34 -12.34
CA THR A 419 -50.95 33.83 -13.70
C THR A 419 -50.11 32.77 -14.41
N SER A 420 -50.72 32.19 -15.42
CA SER A 420 -50.19 31.21 -16.36
C SER A 420 -48.89 31.69 -17.02
N ILE A 421 -47.86 30.86 -16.93
CA ILE A 421 -46.67 30.93 -17.79
C ILE A 421 -47.13 30.54 -19.20
N ASP A 422 -47.18 31.51 -20.12
CA ASP A 422 -47.10 31.23 -21.56
C ASP A 422 -45.80 31.78 -22.13
N LEU A 423 -45.16 30.94 -22.93
CA LEU A 423 -43.78 31.03 -23.37
C LEU A 423 -43.83 31.12 -24.91
N LYS A 424 -43.71 32.33 -25.47
CA LYS A 424 -43.03 32.54 -26.77
C LYS A 424 -42.86 34.00 -27.21
N SER A 425 -41.60 34.27 -27.55
CA SER A 425 -41.10 35.14 -28.64
C SER A 425 -41.01 36.65 -28.34
N ARG A 426 -39.76 37.16 -28.18
CA ARG A 426 -38.97 37.96 -29.16
C ARG A 426 -39.43 39.44 -29.15
N THR A 427 -38.63 40.48 -28.92
CA THR A 427 -37.28 40.83 -29.39
C THR A 427 -36.87 42.16 -28.70
N ARG A 428 -35.55 42.44 -28.63
CA ARG A 428 -34.86 43.75 -28.44
C ARG A 428 -35.74 45.02 -28.39
N ASP A 429 -35.44 45.93 -27.46
CA ASP A 429 -34.57 47.08 -27.77
C ASP A 429 -34.01 47.79 -26.52
N ARG A 430 -32.90 48.49 -26.73
CA ARG A 430 -32.07 49.23 -25.77
C ARG A 430 -32.59 50.65 -25.50
N SER A 431 -32.17 51.17 -24.34
CA SER A 431 -31.73 52.56 -24.06
C SER A 431 -32.64 53.76 -24.31
N HIS A 432 -32.90 54.53 -23.25
CA HIS A 432 -32.63 55.97 -23.10
C HIS A 432 -32.66 56.25 -21.58
N GLU A 433 -31.57 56.62 -20.90
CA GLU A 433 -30.89 57.91 -20.85
C GLU A 433 -31.67 58.99 -20.06
N ASP A 434 -30.93 59.62 -19.14
CA ASP A 434 -31.18 60.85 -18.37
C ASP A 434 -32.02 60.85 -17.06
N ARG A 435 -31.23 61.14 -16.00
CA ARG A 435 -31.50 61.89 -14.76
C ARG A 435 -32.19 61.21 -13.58
#